data_AF-A0A1F9YL44-F1
#
_entry.id   AF-A0A1F9YL44-F1
#
_cell.length_a   1.000
_cell.length_b   1.000
_cell.length_c   1.000
_cell.angle_alpha   90.00
_cell.angle_beta   90.00
_cell.angle_gamma   90.00
#
_symmetry.space_group_name_H-M   'P 1'
#
loop_
_entity.id
_entity.type
_entity.pdbx_description
1 polymer ?
#
loop_
_entity_poly.entity_id
_entity_poly.type
_entity_poly.pdbx_seq_one_letter_code
_entity_poly.pdbx_strand_id
1 'polypeptide(L)'
;MERKNCWEVKKCGRQPEGENIAELGVCPAALPTEYDGTNKGEHAGRFCWAIAGTLCGGKAQGTFAKKMMDCLACEFLKQVHADESRDFILAPPKK
;
A
#
# COMPACT_ATOMS: atom_id res chain seq x y z
N MET A 1 -18.36 0.96 6.06
CA MET A 1 -17.65 1.27 4.80
C MET A 1 -16.57 0.23 4.62
N GLU A 2 -16.51 -0.42 3.46
CA GLU A 2 -15.47 -1.41 3.16
C GLU A 2 -14.09 -0.74 3.05
N ARG A 3 -13.07 -1.34 3.67
CA ARG A 3 -11.71 -0.80 3.72
C ARG A 3 -10.92 -1.32 2.54
N LYS A 4 -10.93 -0.57 1.45
CA LYS A 4 -10.24 -0.92 0.20
C LYS A 4 -8.73 -0.79 0.32
N ASN A 5 -8.02 -1.72 -0.28
CA ASN A 5 -6.57 -1.72 -0.44
C ASN A 5 -6.13 -0.73 -1.55
N CYS A 6 -4.84 -0.41 -1.56
CA CYS A 6 -4.26 0.54 -2.51
C CYS A 6 -4.54 0.15 -3.97
N TRP A 7 -4.42 -1.13 -4.31
CA TRP A 7 -4.64 -1.61 -5.68
C TRP A 7 -6.10 -1.51 -6.12
N GLU A 8 -7.08 -1.59 -5.21
CA GLU A 8 -8.50 -1.42 -5.52
C GLU A 8 -8.86 0.06 -5.74
N VAL A 9 -8.24 0.96 -4.98
CA VAL A 9 -8.43 2.41 -5.14
C VAL A 9 -7.70 2.93 -6.37
N LYS A 10 -6.45 2.48 -6.60
CA LYS A 10 -5.62 2.89 -7.73
C LYS A 10 -5.95 2.14 -9.01
N LYS A 11 -6.70 1.04 -8.93
CA LYS A 11 -7.07 0.15 -10.05
C LYS A 11 -5.86 -0.23 -10.92
N CYS A 12 -4.76 -0.58 -10.26
CA CYS A 12 -3.51 -0.84 -10.97
C CYS A 12 -3.44 -2.24 -11.61
N GLY A 13 -4.36 -3.14 -11.28
CA GLY A 13 -4.40 -4.50 -11.85
C GLY A 13 -3.27 -5.41 -11.36
N ARG A 14 -2.55 -5.04 -10.30
CA ARG A 14 -1.40 -5.79 -9.75
C ARG A 14 -1.69 -6.48 -8.41
N GLN A 15 -2.95 -6.52 -7.99
CA GLN A 15 -3.43 -7.37 -6.90
C GLN A 15 -3.16 -8.86 -7.19
N PRO A 16 -3.28 -9.78 -6.22
CA PRO A 16 -3.24 -11.21 -6.50
C PRO A 16 -4.24 -11.55 -7.62
N GLU A 17 -3.80 -12.37 -8.58
CA GLU A 17 -4.58 -12.73 -9.77
C GLU A 17 -5.03 -11.55 -10.66
N GLY A 18 -4.40 -10.39 -10.51
CA GLY A 18 -4.68 -9.21 -11.32
C GLY A 18 -4.23 -9.30 -12.78
N GLU A 19 -4.96 -8.60 -13.65
CA GLU A 19 -4.75 -8.57 -15.10
C GLU A 19 -3.35 -8.11 -15.54
N ASN A 20 -2.70 -7.24 -14.75
CA ASN A 20 -1.38 -6.68 -15.09
C ASN A 20 -0.22 -7.45 -14.45
N ILE A 21 -0.47 -8.58 -13.79
CA ILE A 21 0.62 -9.40 -13.20
C ILE A 21 1.57 -9.91 -14.29
N ALA A 22 1.04 -10.37 -15.43
CA ALA A 22 1.86 -10.99 -16.47
C ALA A 22 2.90 -10.02 -17.05
N GLU A 23 2.56 -8.73 -17.13
CA GLU A 23 3.43 -7.70 -17.73
C GLU A 23 4.25 -6.93 -16.69
N LEU A 24 3.66 -6.62 -15.53
CA LEU A 24 4.27 -5.73 -14.52
C LEU A 24 4.68 -6.46 -13.24
N GLY A 25 4.37 -7.76 -13.12
CA GLY A 25 4.52 -8.55 -11.89
C GLY A 25 3.50 -8.18 -10.80
N VAL A 26 3.43 -9.02 -9.77
CA VAL A 26 2.56 -8.81 -8.60
C VAL A 26 2.99 -7.55 -7.84
N CYS A 27 2.03 -6.81 -7.30
CA CYS A 27 2.29 -5.65 -6.45
C CYS A 27 3.08 -6.09 -5.21
N PRO A 28 4.23 -5.48 -4.90
CA PRO A 28 4.99 -5.82 -3.70
C PRO A 28 4.19 -5.65 -2.41
N ALA A 29 3.17 -4.78 -2.37
CA ALA A 29 2.30 -4.62 -1.20
C ALA A 29 1.29 -5.79 -1.02
N ALA A 30 1.10 -6.63 -2.02
CA ALA A 30 0.21 -7.78 -1.98
C ALA A 30 0.92 -9.11 -1.61
N LEU A 31 2.22 -9.06 -1.29
CA LEU A 31 3.01 -10.25 -0.96
C LEU A 31 3.19 -10.47 0.56
N PRO A 32 3.50 -9.45 1.38
CA PRO A 32 3.84 -9.66 2.77
C PRO A 32 2.56 -9.91 3.59
N THR A 33 2.46 -11.10 4.16
CA THR A 33 1.39 -11.49 5.07
C THR A 33 1.62 -11.02 6.51
N GLU A 34 2.85 -10.61 6.85
CA GLU A 34 3.18 -10.10 8.19
C GLU A 34 2.41 -8.82 8.57
N TYR A 35 1.83 -8.13 7.58
CA TYR A 35 1.03 -6.92 7.77
C TYR A 35 -0.47 -7.16 7.62
N ASP A 36 -0.93 -8.41 7.48
CA ASP A 36 -2.36 -8.71 7.40
C ASP A 36 -3.14 -8.10 8.57
N GLY A 37 -4.24 -7.41 8.26
CA GLY A 37 -5.05 -6.68 9.24
C GLY A 37 -4.51 -5.29 9.62
N THR A 38 -3.29 -4.92 9.21
CA THR A 38 -2.75 -3.57 9.43
C THR A 38 -3.62 -2.54 8.74
N ASN A 39 -4.09 -1.55 9.51
CA ASN A 39 -5.09 -0.59 9.06
C ASN A 39 -6.31 -1.28 8.42
N LYS A 40 -6.74 -2.45 8.92
CA LYS A 40 -7.88 -3.22 8.37
C LYS A 40 -7.74 -3.54 6.87
N GLY A 41 -6.50 -3.69 6.40
CA GLY A 41 -6.18 -4.09 5.04
C GLY A 41 -5.80 -5.56 4.94
N GLU A 42 -5.69 -6.02 3.70
CA GLU A 42 -5.14 -7.34 3.36
C GLU A 42 -3.68 -7.16 2.93
N HIS A 43 -2.81 -8.07 3.36
CA HIS A 43 -1.36 -7.97 3.25
C HIS A 43 -0.88 -6.58 3.70
N ALA A 44 -0.11 -5.89 2.87
CA ALA A 44 0.24 -4.49 3.08
C ALA A 44 -0.60 -3.53 2.21
N GLY A 45 -1.80 -3.92 1.78
CA GLY A 45 -2.65 -3.16 0.87
C GLY A 45 -3.10 -1.81 1.43
N ARG A 46 -3.39 -1.73 2.73
CA ARG A 46 -3.59 -0.47 3.48
C ARG A 46 -2.37 -0.04 4.28
N PHE A 47 -1.20 -0.53 3.86
CA PHE A 47 0.10 -0.18 4.41
C PHE A 47 1.18 -0.04 3.32
N CYS A 48 0.75 0.25 2.08
CA CYS A 48 1.58 0.11 0.90
C CYS A 48 2.77 1.06 0.88
N TRP A 49 2.70 2.19 1.60
CA TRP A 49 3.79 3.14 1.75
C TRP A 49 4.98 2.56 2.50
N ALA A 50 4.76 1.59 3.39
CA ALA A 50 5.81 0.93 4.16
C ALA A 50 6.61 -0.11 3.34
N ILE A 51 6.13 -0.53 2.17
CA ILE A 51 6.73 -1.62 1.39
C ILE A 51 7.63 -1.10 0.27
N ALA A 52 8.89 -1.52 0.16
CA ALA A 52 9.75 -1.09 -0.95
C ALA A 52 9.27 -1.63 -2.32
N GLY A 53 9.64 -0.95 -3.41
CA GLY A 53 9.42 -1.46 -4.78
C GLY A 53 7.98 -1.33 -5.33
N THR A 54 7.03 -0.79 -4.58
CA THR A 54 5.67 -0.56 -5.10
C THR A 54 5.67 0.47 -6.24
N LEU A 55 4.84 0.23 -7.26
CA LEU A 55 4.58 1.19 -8.33
C LEU A 55 3.42 2.12 -7.92
N CYS A 56 3.70 3.40 -7.68
CA CYS A 56 2.66 4.43 -7.53
C CYS A 56 2.64 5.26 -8.83
N GLY A 57 1.49 5.33 -9.51
CA GLY A 57 1.38 6.06 -10.79
C GLY A 57 2.25 5.48 -11.92
N GLY A 58 2.50 4.16 -11.90
CA GLY A 58 3.27 3.46 -12.94
C GLY A 58 4.79 3.57 -12.84
N LYS A 59 5.35 4.22 -11.81
CA LYS A 59 6.81 4.36 -11.60
C LYS A 59 7.27 3.67 -10.32
N ALA A 60 8.42 3.01 -10.40
CA ALA A 60 9.08 2.41 -9.24
C ALA A 60 9.46 3.53 -8.25
N GLN A 61 8.94 3.44 -7.04
CA GLN A 61 9.26 4.36 -5.97
C GLN A 61 10.60 3.94 -5.36
N GLY A 62 11.51 4.91 -5.19
CA GLY A 62 12.91 4.70 -4.78
C GLY A 62 13.08 4.25 -3.32
N THR A 63 14.13 4.72 -2.66
CA THR A 63 14.43 4.35 -1.26
C THR A 63 13.26 4.70 -0.32
N PHE A 64 13.17 3.98 0.81
CA PHE A 64 12.10 4.15 1.80
C PHE A 64 11.86 5.61 2.21
N ALA A 65 12.91 6.38 2.47
CA ALA A 65 12.81 7.78 2.88
C ALA A 65 12.22 8.69 1.78
N LYS A 66 12.66 8.53 0.52
CA LYS A 66 12.14 9.29 -0.62
C LYS A 66 10.67 8.94 -0.86
N LYS A 67 10.38 7.64 -0.85
CA LYS A 67 9.03 7.12 -1.00
C LYS A 67 8.08 7.61 0.10
N MET A 68 8.54 7.69 1.36
CA MET A 68 7.70 8.12 2.47
C MET A 68 7.24 9.57 2.29
N MET A 69 8.13 10.48 1.85
CA MET A 69 7.76 11.86 1.55
C MET A 69 6.72 11.96 0.43
N ASP A 70 6.90 11.21 -0.65
CA ASP A 70 5.92 11.14 -1.75
C ASP A 70 4.58 10.55 -1.27
N CYS A 71 4.63 9.58 -0.36
CA CYS A 71 3.44 8.94 0.22
C CYS A 71 2.67 9.85 1.18
N LEU A 72 3.33 10.79 1.88
CA LEU A 72 2.64 11.79 2.70
C LEU A 72 1.70 12.67 1.86
N ALA A 73 2.02 12.89 0.57
CA ALA A 73 1.15 13.59 -0.36
C ALA A 73 0.06 12.69 -0.98
N CYS A 74 0.20 11.37 -0.90
CA CYS A 74 -0.71 10.41 -1.52
C CYS A 74 -2.12 10.47 -0.90
N GLU A 75 -3.13 10.64 -1.76
CA GLU A 75 -4.54 10.66 -1.34
C GLU A 75 -4.97 9.37 -0.64
N PHE A 76 -4.40 8.23 -1.04
CA PHE A 76 -4.73 6.95 -0.41
C PHE A 76 -4.23 6.89 1.04
N LEU A 77 -3.00 7.35 1.33
CA LEU A 77 -2.52 7.44 2.72
C LEU A 77 -3.44 8.33 3.57
N LYS A 78 -3.79 9.51 3.04
CA LYS A 78 -4.69 10.46 3.73
C LYS A 78 -6.06 9.85 3.99
N GLN A 79 -6.58 9.10 3.02
CA GLN A 79 -7.82 8.34 3.19
C GLN A 79 -7.66 7.28 4.29
N VAL A 80 -6.59 6.49 4.29
CA VAL A 80 -6.34 5.49 5.35
C VAL A 80 -6.24 6.13 6.73
N HIS A 81 -5.54 7.25 6.84
CA HIS A 81 -5.44 8.01 8.08
C HIS A 81 -6.80 8.51 8.56
N ALA A 82 -7.63 9.08 7.68
CA ALA A 82 -8.99 9.51 8.02
C ALA A 82 -9.89 8.34 8.42
N ASP A 83 -9.71 7.20 7.76
CA ASP A 83 -10.46 5.97 7.98
C ASP A 83 -10.16 5.33 9.35
N GLU A 84 -8.89 5.22 9.74
CA GLU A 84 -8.49 4.58 11.01
C GLU A 84 -8.42 5.55 12.19
N SER A 85 -8.20 6.84 11.92
CA SER A 85 -8.11 7.89 12.94
C SER A 85 -7.13 7.52 14.06
N ARG A 86 -7.62 7.20 15.27
CA ARG A 86 -6.78 6.87 16.43
C ARG A 86 -6.06 5.53 16.32
N ASP A 87 -6.58 4.60 15.54
CA ASP A 87 -6.02 3.26 15.35
C ASP A 87 -5.07 3.20 14.15
N PHE A 88 -4.74 4.36 13.55
CA PHE A 88 -3.89 4.44 12.38
C PHE A 88 -2.44 4.05 12.68
N ILE A 89 -1.92 3.11 11.89
CA ILE A 89 -0.54 2.65 11.93
C ILE A 89 0.20 3.24 10.73
N LEU A 90 1.18 4.12 10.99
CA LEU A 90 1.99 4.78 9.96
C LEU A 90 3.24 4.00 9.57
N ALA A 91 3.91 3.38 10.54
CA ALA A 91 5.19 2.71 10.34
C ALA A 91 5.23 1.38 11.11
N PRO A 92 5.98 0.38 10.63
CA PRO A 92 6.12 -0.89 11.33
C PRO A 92 6.64 -0.63 12.75
N PRO A 93 6.18 -1.39 13.76
CA PRO A 93 6.73 -1.28 15.10
C PRO A 93 8.23 -1.53 15.05
N LYS A 94 9.00 -0.69 15.76
CA LYS A 94 10.42 -0.96 15.97
C LYS A 94 10.51 -2.25 16.80
N LYS A 95 11.13 -3.29 16.23
CA LYS A 95 11.58 -4.45 17.02
C LYS A 95 12.63 -4.02 18.03
#